data_AF-A0A1S9DY14-F1
#
_entry.id   AF-A0A1S9DY14-F1
#
_cell.length_a   1.000
_cell.length_b   1.000
_cell.length_c   1.000
_cell.angle_alpha   90.00
_cell.angle_beta   90.00
_cell.angle_gamma   90.00
#
_symmetry.space_group_name_H-M   'P 1'
#
loop_
_entity.id
_entity.type
_entity.pdbx_description
1 polymer ?
#
loop_
_entity_poly.entity_id
_entity_poly.type
_entity_poly.pdbx_seq_one_letter_code
_entity_poly.pdbx_strand_id
1 'polypeptide(L)'
;MRILLLLLIQAAVAAAAPDQFQHWYKQFRSQIEFVLNNNCSEQYQNYLNKTPGFDPEYQLWYDPTKGSALTAPLVSCMLSNLPENVKANMASAGVILGLLPTMLSMLGSNTVDTAILARVAGRPFLSLCLALGSPAVLPDRPFEYPNVKALLGVDGIKKGLTIPKPGGRTWILISALEYIVALGAVANIVTACYQLGIQCICNYATEVTAQPLIWAFIVGLVHIGGTIALSLRYRVIRSPVGETHTVQPNWFRRYLIREINPSLYSTPPPDVDEIEESYLFLLFSWCVSTGAVVHILYGTMVLSSLLFISVQDALALAGRFLASVVCCRAVLAYELAGLRQAKAGNMGNGEGSETLELRCK
;
A
#
# COMPACT_ATOMS: atom_id res chain seq x y z
N MET A 1 2.15 -2.69 15.55
CA MET A 1 2.99 -3.91 15.45
C MET A 1 2.16 -5.20 15.51
N ARG A 2 1.34 -5.45 16.54
CA ARG A 2 0.48 -6.67 16.60
C ARG A 2 -0.56 -6.78 15.46
N ILE A 3 -1.12 -5.67 14.98
CA ILE A 3 -2.07 -5.68 13.85
C ILE A 3 -1.37 -5.95 12.50
N LEU A 4 -0.17 -5.40 12.32
CA LEU A 4 0.66 -5.70 11.15
C LEU A 4 1.10 -7.17 11.16
N LEU A 5 1.45 -7.70 12.33
CA LEU A 5 1.70 -9.12 12.53
C LEU A 5 0.45 -9.94 12.23
N LEU A 6 -0.75 -9.51 12.64
CA LEU A 6 -2.02 -10.18 12.34
C LEU A 6 -2.39 -10.14 10.84
N LEU A 7 -2.08 -9.05 10.13
CA LEU A 7 -2.26 -8.94 8.67
C LEU A 7 -1.23 -9.80 7.91
N LEU A 8 0.02 -9.83 8.37
CA LEU A 8 1.05 -10.74 7.85
C LEU A 8 0.74 -12.20 8.19
N ILE A 9 0.13 -12.48 9.35
CA ILE A 9 -0.37 -13.79 9.76
C ILE A 9 -1.59 -14.17 8.91
N GLN A 10 -2.48 -13.24 8.55
CA GLN A 10 -3.56 -13.50 7.60
C GLN A 10 -3.03 -13.79 6.19
N ALA A 11 -1.97 -13.10 5.75
CA ALA A 11 -1.26 -13.42 4.52
C ALA A 11 -0.55 -14.79 4.59
N ALA A 12 -0.02 -15.18 5.76
CA ALA A 12 0.56 -16.50 6.01
C ALA A 12 -0.50 -17.61 6.15
N VAL A 13 -1.71 -17.31 6.60
CA VAL A 13 -2.85 -18.26 6.66
C VAL A 13 -3.47 -18.46 5.28
N ALA A 14 -3.28 -17.54 4.33
CA ALA A 14 -3.61 -17.74 2.92
C ALA A 14 -2.62 -18.65 2.17
N ALA A 15 -1.56 -19.14 2.83
CA ALA A 15 -0.44 -19.87 2.20
C ALA A 15 -0.78 -21.29 1.72
N ALA A 16 -2.01 -21.77 1.85
CA ALA A 16 -2.42 -23.04 1.25
C ALA A 16 -3.90 -22.96 0.85
N ALA A 17 -4.20 -22.45 -0.35
CA ALA A 17 -5.55 -22.57 -0.88
C ALA A 17 -5.66 -23.90 -1.65
N PRO A 18 -6.55 -24.83 -1.25
CA PRO A 18 -6.90 -26.01 -2.05
C PRO A 18 -7.69 -25.67 -3.34
N ASP A 19 -7.92 -24.37 -3.59
CA ASP A 19 -8.83 -23.88 -4.64
C ASP A 19 -8.12 -23.32 -5.88
N GLN A 20 -6.80 -23.44 -5.99
CA GLN A 20 -6.13 -23.19 -7.27
C GLN A 20 -6.66 -24.15 -8.34
N PHE A 21 -6.63 -23.72 -9.61
CA PHE A 21 -7.13 -24.47 -10.77
C PHE A 21 -8.67 -24.65 -10.86
N GLN A 22 -9.43 -24.18 -9.87
CA GLN A 22 -10.90 -24.28 -9.89
C GLN A 22 -11.58 -23.07 -10.53
N HIS A 23 -10.90 -21.92 -10.54
CA HIS A 23 -11.47 -20.65 -11.00
C HIS A 23 -10.53 -19.93 -11.93
N TRP A 24 -11.07 -19.41 -13.03
CA TRP A 24 -10.29 -18.73 -14.08
C TRP A 24 -10.89 -17.38 -14.45
N TYR A 25 -10.01 -16.48 -14.89
CA TYR A 25 -10.40 -15.21 -15.50
C TYR A 25 -11.28 -15.44 -16.73
N LYS A 26 -12.22 -14.51 -16.96
CA LYS A 26 -13.32 -14.69 -17.91
C LYS A 26 -12.82 -14.97 -19.33
N GLN A 27 -11.75 -14.31 -19.77
CA GLN A 27 -11.31 -14.37 -21.17
C GLN A 27 -10.76 -15.75 -21.58
N PHE A 28 -10.02 -16.42 -20.70
CA PHE A 28 -9.41 -17.72 -20.98
C PHE A 28 -10.12 -18.90 -20.31
N ARG A 29 -11.18 -18.65 -19.55
CA ARG A 29 -11.91 -19.69 -18.81
C ARG A 29 -12.26 -20.89 -19.67
N SER A 30 -12.95 -20.66 -20.80
CA SER A 30 -13.43 -21.77 -21.64
C SER A 30 -12.32 -22.63 -22.22
N GLN A 31 -11.21 -21.99 -22.63
CA GLN A 31 -10.07 -22.66 -23.23
C GLN A 31 -9.29 -23.45 -22.18
N ILE A 32 -9.11 -22.86 -21.01
CA ILE A 32 -8.41 -23.50 -19.89
C ILE A 32 -9.23 -24.68 -19.36
N GLU A 33 -10.53 -24.51 -19.13
CA GLU A 33 -11.42 -25.58 -18.66
C GLU A 33 -11.52 -26.72 -19.70
N PHE A 34 -11.51 -26.40 -20.99
CA PHE A 34 -11.46 -27.42 -22.05
C PHE A 34 -10.17 -28.25 -21.98
N VAL A 35 -9.01 -27.61 -21.89
CA VAL A 35 -7.71 -28.30 -21.79
C VAL A 35 -7.62 -29.11 -20.49
N LEU A 36 -8.08 -28.53 -19.38
CA LEU A 36 -8.06 -29.17 -18.07
C LEU A 36 -8.88 -30.46 -18.04
N ASN A 37 -10.07 -30.45 -18.64
CA ASN A 37 -11.00 -31.58 -18.60
C ASN A 37 -10.75 -32.64 -19.69
N ASN A 38 -10.20 -32.26 -20.85
CA ASN A 38 -10.04 -33.18 -21.98
C ASN A 38 -8.60 -33.69 -22.17
N ASN A 39 -7.59 -32.84 -21.94
CA ASN A 39 -6.19 -33.16 -22.22
C ASN A 39 -5.39 -33.45 -20.95
N CYS A 40 -5.71 -32.76 -19.85
CA CYS A 40 -4.94 -32.81 -18.60
C CYS A 40 -5.75 -33.36 -17.41
N SER A 41 -6.75 -34.19 -17.69
CA SER A 41 -7.70 -34.69 -16.68
C SER A 41 -7.01 -35.56 -15.64
N GLU A 42 -6.04 -36.39 -16.03
CA GLU A 42 -5.28 -37.23 -15.12
C GLU A 42 -4.44 -36.39 -14.13
N GLN A 43 -3.68 -35.42 -14.64
CA GLN A 43 -2.87 -34.52 -13.82
C GLN A 43 -3.75 -33.68 -12.90
N TYR A 44 -4.94 -33.29 -13.36
CA TYR A 44 -5.90 -32.55 -12.55
C TYR A 44 -6.48 -33.41 -11.42
N GLN A 45 -6.82 -34.67 -11.68
CA GLN A 45 -7.24 -35.60 -10.63
C GLN A 45 -6.12 -35.90 -9.63
N ASN A 46 -4.88 -36.02 -10.10
CA ASN A 46 -3.72 -36.18 -9.24
C ASN A 46 -3.51 -34.99 -8.31
N TYR A 47 -3.68 -33.77 -8.82
CA TYR A 47 -3.68 -32.55 -8.02
C TYR A 47 -4.79 -32.57 -6.95
N LEU A 48 -6.03 -32.89 -7.32
CA LEU A 48 -7.17 -32.96 -6.39
C LEU A 48 -6.99 -34.03 -5.30
N ASN A 49 -6.45 -35.20 -5.68
CA ASN A 49 -6.19 -36.32 -4.76
C ASN A 49 -4.90 -36.14 -3.95
N LYS A 50 -4.15 -35.07 -4.19
CA LYS A 50 -2.82 -34.81 -3.59
C LYS A 50 -1.84 -35.97 -3.82
N THR A 51 -1.97 -36.63 -4.96
CA THR A 51 -1.05 -37.69 -5.38
C THR A 51 0.01 -37.05 -6.29
N PRO A 52 1.30 -37.04 -5.89
CA PRO A 52 2.35 -36.53 -6.76
C PRO A 52 2.35 -37.33 -8.06
N GLY A 53 2.27 -36.62 -9.18
CA GLY A 53 2.33 -37.23 -10.51
C GLY A 53 3.60 -38.06 -10.62
N PHE A 54 3.46 -39.34 -10.94
CA PHE A 54 4.57 -40.30 -10.98
C PHE A 54 5.31 -40.23 -12.31
N ASP A 55 5.65 -39.01 -12.75
CA ASP A 55 6.43 -38.81 -13.95
C ASP A 55 7.91 -38.71 -13.56
N PRO A 56 8.76 -39.70 -13.95
CA PRO A 56 10.17 -39.75 -13.55
C PRO A 56 10.95 -38.50 -13.96
N GLU A 57 10.53 -37.82 -15.03
CA GLU A 57 11.16 -36.58 -15.49
C GLU A 57 10.94 -35.45 -14.48
N TYR A 58 9.74 -35.31 -13.90
CA TYR A 58 9.44 -34.24 -12.94
C TYR A 58 10.10 -34.44 -11.58
N GLN A 59 10.37 -35.69 -11.17
CA GLN A 59 11.12 -35.97 -9.94
C GLN A 59 12.58 -35.48 -10.00
N LEU A 60 13.12 -35.26 -11.22
CA LEU A 60 14.47 -34.74 -11.41
C LEU A 60 14.55 -33.22 -11.16
N TRP A 61 13.46 -32.50 -11.44
CA TRP A 61 13.42 -31.03 -11.43
C TRP A 61 12.68 -30.45 -10.22
N TYR A 62 11.83 -31.24 -9.56
CA TYR A 62 11.02 -30.78 -8.43
C TYR A 62 11.23 -31.64 -7.19
N ASP A 63 11.42 -30.98 -6.07
CA ASP A 63 11.51 -31.62 -4.76
C ASP A 63 10.15 -32.29 -4.42
N PRO A 64 10.08 -33.62 -4.29
CA PRO A 64 8.84 -34.35 -4.04
C PRO A 64 8.22 -34.04 -2.67
N THR A 65 8.98 -33.40 -1.77
CA THR A 65 8.47 -32.96 -0.46
C THR A 65 7.75 -31.61 -0.51
N LYS A 66 7.80 -30.91 -1.65
CA LYS A 66 7.19 -29.59 -1.83
C LYS A 66 5.89 -29.66 -2.62
N GLY A 67 4.97 -28.74 -2.34
CA GLY A 67 3.70 -28.60 -3.07
C GLY A 67 3.87 -28.34 -4.58
N SER A 68 5.05 -27.89 -5.00
CA SER A 68 5.41 -27.75 -6.42
C SER A 68 5.31 -29.07 -7.19
N ALA A 69 5.58 -30.21 -6.55
CA ALA A 69 5.47 -31.53 -7.18
C ALA A 69 4.03 -31.91 -7.56
N LEU A 70 3.02 -31.31 -6.91
CA LEU A 70 1.61 -31.50 -7.24
C LEU A 70 1.14 -30.57 -8.37
N THR A 71 1.68 -29.35 -8.41
CA THR A 71 1.19 -28.28 -9.27
C THR A 71 1.94 -28.19 -10.60
N ALA A 72 3.25 -28.42 -10.60
CA ALA A 72 4.09 -28.27 -11.79
C ALA A 72 3.72 -29.23 -12.94
N PRO A 73 3.42 -30.53 -12.72
CA PRO A 73 3.01 -31.42 -13.81
C PRO A 73 1.72 -30.98 -14.49
N LEU A 74 0.75 -30.50 -13.70
CA LEU A 74 -0.51 -29.98 -14.21
C LEU A 74 -0.31 -28.70 -15.04
N VAL A 75 0.45 -27.73 -14.51
CA VAL A 75 0.79 -26.49 -15.23
C VAL A 75 1.48 -26.80 -16.56
N SER A 76 2.44 -27.73 -16.56
CA SER A 76 3.17 -28.11 -17.77
C SER A 76 2.27 -28.79 -18.81
N CYS A 77 1.39 -29.70 -18.38
CA CYS A 77 0.40 -30.32 -19.27
C CYS A 77 -0.49 -29.24 -19.92
N MET A 78 -0.98 -28.29 -19.11
CA MET A 78 -1.84 -27.22 -19.60
C MET A 78 -1.12 -26.34 -20.62
N LEU A 79 0.11 -25.89 -20.32
CA LEU A 79 0.91 -25.08 -21.23
C LEU A 79 1.25 -25.82 -22.54
N SER A 80 1.46 -27.13 -22.48
CA SER A 80 1.75 -27.94 -23.67
C SER A 80 0.54 -28.09 -24.61
N ASN A 81 -0.68 -28.04 -24.06
CA ASN A 81 -1.92 -28.19 -24.82
C ASN A 81 -2.62 -26.86 -25.15
N LEU A 82 -2.11 -25.73 -24.67
CA LEU A 82 -2.62 -24.41 -25.03
C LEU A 82 -2.08 -23.94 -26.39
N PRO A 83 -2.93 -23.33 -27.25
CA PRO A 83 -2.48 -22.75 -28.51
C PRO A 83 -1.38 -21.68 -28.34
N GLU A 84 -0.44 -21.60 -29.29
CA GLU A 84 0.67 -20.65 -29.24
C GLU A 84 0.23 -19.18 -29.16
N ASN A 85 -0.86 -18.82 -29.83
CA ASN A 85 -1.41 -17.46 -29.74
C ASN A 85 -1.94 -17.11 -28.34
N VAL A 86 -2.46 -18.09 -27.60
CA VAL A 86 -2.91 -17.90 -26.21
C VAL A 86 -1.69 -17.72 -25.30
N LYS A 87 -0.65 -18.55 -25.47
CA LYS A 87 0.61 -18.41 -24.72
C LYS A 87 1.29 -17.07 -24.99
N ALA A 88 1.32 -16.62 -26.25
CA ALA A 88 1.84 -15.31 -26.61
C ALA A 88 1.05 -14.14 -25.98
N ASN A 89 -0.28 -14.28 -25.88
CA ASN A 89 -1.12 -13.31 -25.18
C ASN A 89 -0.84 -13.30 -23.67
N MET A 90 -0.73 -14.46 -23.03
CA MET A 90 -0.34 -14.57 -21.62
C MET A 90 1.02 -13.93 -21.35
N ALA A 91 2.01 -14.15 -22.22
CA ALA A 91 3.32 -13.50 -22.12
C ALA A 91 3.21 -11.97 -22.20
N SER A 92 2.35 -11.46 -23.10
CA SER A 92 2.08 -10.03 -23.21
C SER A 92 1.39 -9.46 -21.97
N ALA A 93 0.50 -10.22 -21.34
CA ALA A 93 -0.12 -9.86 -20.07
C ALA A 93 0.91 -9.75 -18.94
N GLY A 94 1.87 -10.68 -18.91
CA GLY A 94 3.01 -10.67 -17.98
C GLY A 94 3.84 -9.39 -18.08
N VAL A 95 4.01 -8.79 -19.27
CA VAL A 95 4.69 -7.49 -19.42
C VAL A 95 3.91 -6.37 -18.72
N ILE A 96 2.59 -6.30 -18.93
CA ILE A 96 1.73 -5.27 -18.32
C ILE A 96 1.78 -5.39 -16.79
N LEU A 97 1.61 -6.61 -16.28
CA LEU A 97 1.64 -6.89 -14.84
C LEU A 97 3.04 -6.66 -14.25
N GLY A 98 4.11 -6.99 -14.97
CA GLY A 98 5.48 -6.71 -14.57
C GLY A 98 5.80 -5.22 -14.49
N LEU A 99 5.23 -4.40 -15.36
CA LEU A 99 5.39 -2.94 -15.32
C LEU A 99 4.50 -2.26 -14.26
N LEU A 100 3.46 -2.93 -13.77
CA LEU A 100 2.48 -2.37 -12.84
C LEU A 100 3.13 -1.77 -11.58
N PRO A 101 4.06 -2.42 -10.86
CA PRO A 101 4.70 -1.82 -9.68
C PRO A 101 5.38 -0.48 -9.97
N THR A 102 5.96 -0.33 -11.16
CA THR A 102 6.59 0.93 -11.60
C THR A 102 5.54 1.98 -11.96
N MET A 103 4.47 1.60 -12.67
CA MET A 103 3.36 2.52 -12.95
C MET A 103 2.72 3.04 -11.65
N LEU A 104 2.54 2.15 -10.68
CA LEU A 104 2.02 2.51 -9.37
C LEU A 104 3.00 3.42 -8.63
N SER A 105 4.32 3.15 -8.62
CA SER A 105 5.29 4.01 -7.93
C SER A 105 5.35 5.44 -8.48
N MET A 106 5.17 5.62 -9.79
CA MET A 106 5.09 6.96 -10.42
C MET A 106 3.89 7.77 -9.92
N LEU A 107 2.77 7.11 -9.63
CA LEU A 107 1.54 7.71 -9.12
C LEU A 107 1.41 7.62 -7.60
N GLY A 108 2.30 6.86 -6.96
CA GLY A 108 2.29 6.56 -5.54
C GLY A 108 2.57 7.78 -4.67
N SER A 109 2.31 7.61 -3.39
CA SER A 109 2.64 8.63 -2.39
C SER A 109 4.10 8.51 -1.97
N ASN A 110 4.73 9.64 -1.66
CA ASN A 110 6.07 9.64 -1.09
C ASN A 110 6.01 9.13 0.38
N THR A 111 7.06 8.43 0.82
CA THR A 111 7.19 7.99 2.22
C THR A 111 7.15 9.15 3.20
N VAL A 112 7.73 10.30 2.83
CA VAL A 112 7.72 11.54 3.64
C VAL A 112 6.31 12.09 3.83
N ASP A 113 5.49 12.13 2.77
CA ASP A 113 4.11 12.62 2.83
C ASP A 113 3.26 11.77 3.79
N THR A 114 3.36 10.44 3.68
CA THR A 114 2.69 9.52 4.61
C THR A 114 3.24 9.65 6.03
N ALA A 115 4.56 9.85 6.20
CA ALA A 115 5.17 10.04 7.50
C ALA A 115 4.70 11.34 8.18
N ILE A 116 4.52 12.43 7.42
CA ILE A 116 3.97 13.69 7.92
C ILE A 116 2.54 13.48 8.44
N LEU A 117 1.68 12.78 7.67
CA LEU A 117 0.33 12.46 8.11
C LEU A 117 0.34 11.60 9.38
N ALA A 118 1.16 10.55 9.41
CA ALA A 118 1.24 9.64 10.54
C ALA A 118 1.76 10.32 11.81
N ARG A 119 2.83 11.12 11.69
CA ARG A 119 3.58 11.63 12.83
C ARG A 119 3.22 13.05 13.23
N VAL A 120 3.17 13.97 12.26
CA VAL A 120 2.95 15.40 12.48
C VAL A 120 1.47 15.66 12.73
N ALA A 121 0.63 15.35 11.74
CA ALA A 121 -0.83 15.46 11.87
C ALA A 121 -1.36 14.53 12.98
N GLY A 122 -0.70 13.40 13.20
CA GLY A 122 -1.02 12.48 14.28
C GLY A 122 -2.16 11.51 13.93
N ARG A 123 -2.23 11.11 12.65
CA ARG A 123 -3.21 10.16 12.10
C ARG A 123 -2.51 8.89 11.56
N PRO A 124 -1.75 8.15 12.38
CA PRO A 124 -0.95 7.01 11.92
C PRO A 124 -1.78 5.85 11.38
N PHE A 125 -3.01 5.62 11.87
CA PHE A 125 -3.82 4.51 11.36
C PHE A 125 -4.36 4.82 9.96
N LEU A 126 -4.90 6.01 9.72
CA LEU A 126 -5.28 6.46 8.38
C LEU A 126 -4.09 6.39 7.42
N SER A 127 -2.93 6.92 7.83
CA SER A 127 -1.72 6.86 7.00
C SER A 127 -1.32 5.44 6.63
N LEU A 128 -1.44 4.49 7.57
CA LEU A 128 -1.17 3.08 7.28
C LEU A 128 -2.20 2.51 6.30
N CYS A 129 -3.48 2.79 6.48
CA CYS A 129 -4.52 2.36 5.54
C CYS A 129 -4.27 2.91 4.13
N LEU A 130 -3.87 4.17 3.99
CA LEU A 130 -3.53 4.77 2.70
C LEU A 130 -2.32 4.08 2.05
N ALA A 131 -1.29 3.78 2.83
CA ALA A 131 -0.12 3.03 2.37
C ALA A 131 -0.49 1.60 1.91
N LEU A 132 -1.32 0.89 2.69
CA LEU A 132 -1.75 -0.47 2.34
C LEU A 132 -2.75 -0.50 1.17
N GLY A 133 -3.55 0.55 1.00
CA GLY A 133 -4.47 0.71 -0.12
C GLY A 133 -3.78 1.17 -1.41
N SER A 134 -2.50 1.53 -1.34
CA SER A 134 -1.69 2.00 -2.45
C SER A 134 -0.34 1.30 -2.42
N PRO A 135 -0.20 0.08 -2.99
CA PRO A 135 1.06 -0.68 -3.00
C PRO A 135 2.08 -0.07 -3.96
N ALA A 136 2.49 1.15 -3.65
CA ALA A 136 3.23 2.07 -4.47
C ALA A 136 4.14 2.89 -3.58
N VAL A 137 5.44 2.83 -3.82
CA VAL A 137 6.43 3.66 -3.13
C VAL A 137 7.34 4.26 -4.18
N LEU A 138 7.40 5.59 -4.21
CA LEU A 138 8.43 6.28 -4.99
C LEU A 138 9.75 6.17 -4.22
N PRO A 139 10.81 5.58 -4.81
CA PRO A 139 12.11 5.52 -4.15
C PRO A 139 12.69 6.93 -4.01
N ASP A 140 12.90 7.35 -2.77
CA ASP A 140 13.57 8.60 -2.46
C ASP A 140 15.06 8.48 -2.74
N ARG A 141 15.69 9.59 -3.17
CA ARG A 141 17.14 9.63 -3.36
C ARG A 141 17.86 9.44 -2.03
N PRO A 142 18.81 8.50 -1.93
CA PRO A 142 19.63 8.35 -0.74
C PRO A 142 20.31 9.68 -0.41
N PHE A 143 20.25 10.11 0.85
CA PHE A 143 20.92 11.31 1.39
C PHE A 143 20.37 12.68 0.94
N GLU A 144 19.34 12.73 0.09
CA GLU A 144 18.65 13.98 -0.26
C GLU A 144 17.30 14.02 0.49
N TYR A 145 17.28 14.68 1.65
CA TYR A 145 16.12 14.70 2.54
C TYR A 145 15.26 15.95 2.35
N PRO A 146 13.94 15.81 2.13
CA PRO A 146 13.07 16.98 2.01
C PRO A 146 13.03 17.77 3.31
N ASN A 147 13.19 19.09 3.23
CA ASN A 147 13.01 19.96 4.38
C ASN A 147 11.51 20.06 4.73
N VAL A 148 11.11 19.32 5.77
CA VAL A 148 9.70 19.20 6.19
C VAL A 148 9.15 20.54 6.67
N LYS A 149 9.98 21.37 7.30
CA LYS A 149 9.57 22.72 7.74
C LYS A 149 9.23 23.61 6.55
N ALA A 150 10.00 23.53 5.47
CA ALA A 150 9.71 24.21 4.20
C ALA A 150 8.45 23.64 3.52
N LEU A 151 8.27 22.32 3.51
CA LEU A 151 7.07 21.66 2.96
C LEU A 151 5.77 22.04 3.69
N LEU A 152 5.87 22.37 4.99
CA LEU A 152 4.77 22.85 5.83
C LEU A 152 4.69 24.39 5.90
N GLY A 153 5.61 25.10 5.27
CA GLY A 153 5.72 26.56 5.32
C GLY A 153 4.67 27.29 4.49
N VAL A 154 4.42 28.56 4.84
CA VAL A 154 3.39 29.41 4.23
C VAL A 154 3.71 29.78 2.78
N ASP A 155 4.97 29.75 2.37
CA ASP A 155 5.38 30.06 0.99
C ASP A 155 4.80 29.07 -0.04
N GLY A 156 4.48 27.84 0.38
CA GLY A 156 3.78 26.86 -0.47
C GLY A 156 2.30 27.16 -0.72
N ILE A 157 1.68 28.04 0.09
CA ILE A 157 0.25 28.39 0.01
C ILE A 157 0.00 29.50 -1.01
N LYS A 158 1.04 30.28 -1.39
CA LYS A 158 0.92 31.42 -2.31
C LYS A 158 0.40 31.06 -3.72
N LYS A 159 0.20 29.77 -4.03
CA LYS A 159 -0.43 29.28 -5.28
C LYS A 159 -1.45 28.13 -5.08
N GLY A 160 -1.87 27.83 -3.85
CA GLY A 160 -2.72 26.68 -3.53
C GLY A 160 -4.23 26.98 -3.50
N LEU A 161 -5.05 25.96 -3.80
CA LEU A 161 -6.50 26.02 -3.64
C LEU A 161 -6.85 26.07 -2.14
N THR A 162 -7.53 27.12 -1.68
CA THR A 162 -8.02 27.20 -0.30
C THR A 162 -9.16 26.22 -0.08
N ILE A 163 -9.01 25.32 0.88
CA ILE A 163 -10.04 24.33 1.20
C ILE A 163 -11.10 25.03 2.09
N PRO A 164 -12.39 24.98 1.72
CA PRO A 164 -13.44 25.52 2.57
C PRO A 164 -13.45 24.75 3.90
N LYS A 165 -13.45 25.49 5.01
CA LYS A 165 -13.54 24.94 6.36
C LYS A 165 -14.94 25.17 6.91
N PRO A 166 -15.92 24.32 6.58
CA PRO A 166 -17.28 24.45 7.09
C PRO A 166 -17.30 24.32 8.62
N GLY A 167 -18.12 25.14 9.28
CA GLY A 167 -18.32 25.08 10.73
C GLY A 167 -19.10 23.84 11.19
N GLY A 168 -19.20 23.67 12.51
CA GLY A 168 -20.04 22.64 13.13
C GLY A 168 -19.41 21.24 13.16
N ARG A 169 -20.23 20.21 12.91
CA ARG A 169 -19.84 18.79 13.00
C ARG A 169 -19.37 18.18 11.67
N THR A 170 -19.14 19.00 10.65
CA THR A 170 -18.76 18.55 9.29
C THR A 170 -17.44 17.79 9.27
N TRP A 171 -16.53 18.04 10.22
CA TRP A 171 -15.30 17.29 10.37
C TRP A 171 -15.53 15.78 10.57
N ILE A 172 -16.64 15.38 11.20
CA ILE A 172 -17.00 13.96 11.41
C ILE A 172 -17.30 13.31 10.06
N LEU A 173 -18.07 13.98 9.20
CA LEU A 173 -18.44 13.49 7.88
C LEU A 173 -17.21 13.37 6.97
N ILE A 174 -16.32 14.36 7.01
CA ILE A 174 -15.06 14.35 6.26
C ILE A 174 -14.20 13.16 6.72
N SER A 175 -13.99 13.00 8.03
CA SER A 175 -13.21 11.88 8.55
C SER A 175 -13.83 10.52 8.19
N ALA A 176 -15.15 10.38 8.30
CA ALA A 176 -15.85 9.15 7.90
C ALA A 176 -15.62 8.84 6.42
N LEU A 177 -15.71 9.83 5.53
CA LEU A 177 -15.47 9.67 4.10
C LEU A 177 -14.03 9.22 3.81
N GLU A 178 -13.04 9.82 4.47
CA GLU A 178 -11.63 9.43 4.31
C GLU A 178 -11.38 7.98 4.67
N TYR A 179 -11.95 7.50 5.79
CA TYR A 179 -11.83 6.09 6.18
C TYR A 179 -12.59 5.15 5.26
N ILE A 180 -13.77 5.53 4.76
CA ILE A 180 -14.51 4.74 3.78
C ILE A 180 -13.66 4.58 2.51
N VAL A 181 -13.06 5.65 2.02
CA VAL A 181 -12.20 5.61 0.83
C VAL A 181 -10.93 4.79 1.09
N ALA A 182 -10.24 5.02 2.22
CA ALA A 182 -9.00 4.31 2.55
C ALA A 182 -9.24 2.81 2.76
N LEU A 183 -10.25 2.42 3.54
CA LEU A 183 -10.59 1.02 3.76
C LEU A 183 -11.13 0.35 2.50
N GLY A 184 -11.91 1.09 1.70
CA GLY A 184 -12.37 0.62 0.39
C GLY A 184 -11.21 0.34 -0.56
N ALA A 185 -10.19 1.21 -0.59
CA ALA A 185 -8.98 1.00 -1.37
C ALA A 185 -8.22 -0.25 -0.90
N VAL A 186 -8.03 -0.42 0.42
CA VAL A 186 -7.41 -1.63 1.00
C VAL A 186 -8.18 -2.89 0.61
N ALA A 187 -9.52 -2.89 0.77
CA ALA A 187 -10.35 -4.02 0.41
C ALA A 187 -10.26 -4.35 -1.09
N ASN A 188 -10.19 -3.34 -1.96
CA ASN A 188 -9.98 -3.56 -3.39
C ASN A 188 -8.61 -4.20 -3.66
N ILE A 189 -7.53 -3.76 -3.00
CA ILE A 189 -6.20 -4.37 -3.13
C ILE A 189 -6.18 -5.81 -2.62
N VAL A 190 -6.74 -6.08 -1.43
CA VAL A 190 -6.85 -7.45 -0.88
C VAL A 190 -7.58 -8.37 -1.85
N THR A 191 -8.74 -7.94 -2.35
CA THR A 191 -9.55 -8.76 -3.26
C THR A 191 -8.87 -8.96 -4.61
N ALA A 192 -8.21 -7.93 -5.16
CA ALA A 192 -7.46 -8.02 -6.40
C ALA A 192 -6.27 -9.00 -6.27
N CYS A 193 -5.47 -8.88 -5.21
CA CYS A 193 -4.35 -9.79 -4.96
C CYS A 193 -4.80 -11.21 -4.64
N TYR A 194 -5.90 -11.38 -3.90
CA TYR A 194 -6.50 -12.69 -3.66
C TYR A 194 -6.94 -13.34 -4.98
N GLN A 195 -7.69 -12.62 -5.82
CA GLN A 195 -8.11 -13.08 -7.15
C GLN A 195 -6.92 -13.48 -8.03
N LEU A 196 -5.85 -12.67 -8.04
CA LEU A 196 -4.59 -13.05 -8.71
C LEU A 196 -4.03 -14.36 -8.15
N GLY A 197 -3.98 -14.52 -6.83
CA GLY A 197 -3.40 -15.69 -6.19
C GLY A 197 -4.14 -17.00 -6.47
N ILE A 198 -5.47 -16.95 -6.64
CA ILE A 198 -6.31 -18.15 -6.87
C ILE A 198 -6.63 -18.40 -8.35
N GLN A 199 -6.70 -17.36 -9.19
CA GLN A 199 -7.05 -17.48 -10.62
C GLN A 199 -5.83 -17.45 -11.55
N CYS A 200 -4.65 -17.11 -11.02
CA CYS A 200 -3.38 -17.20 -11.72
C CYS A 200 -2.41 -18.09 -10.94
N ILE A 201 -1.34 -18.51 -11.61
CA ILE A 201 -0.32 -19.37 -11.02
C ILE A 201 1.03 -18.69 -11.15
N CYS A 202 1.75 -18.58 -10.04
CA CYS A 202 3.09 -18.02 -10.01
C CYS A 202 4.12 -19.08 -10.46
N ASN A 203 4.78 -18.88 -11.60
CA ASN A 203 5.61 -19.92 -12.21
C ASN A 203 6.81 -20.38 -11.35
N TYR A 204 7.42 -19.49 -10.54
CA TYR A 204 8.58 -19.85 -9.71
C TYR A 204 8.20 -20.39 -8.32
N ALA A 205 6.93 -20.28 -7.91
CA ALA A 205 6.43 -20.68 -6.60
C ALA A 205 4.95 -21.09 -6.74
N THR A 206 4.72 -22.17 -7.48
CA THR A 206 3.38 -22.60 -7.91
C THR A 206 2.47 -22.98 -6.74
N GLU A 207 3.07 -23.39 -5.62
CA GLU A 207 2.41 -23.75 -4.37
C GLU A 207 2.02 -22.55 -3.48
N VAL A 208 2.54 -21.36 -3.76
CA VAL A 208 2.31 -20.16 -2.92
C VAL A 208 1.36 -19.18 -3.62
N THR A 209 0.08 -19.25 -3.28
CA THR A 209 -0.96 -18.33 -3.77
C THR A 209 -0.83 -16.91 -3.22
N ALA A 210 -0.20 -16.77 -2.05
CA ALA A 210 -0.12 -15.50 -1.32
C ALA A 210 0.92 -14.51 -1.89
N GLN A 211 1.69 -14.86 -2.94
CA GLN A 211 2.75 -13.99 -3.48
C GLN A 211 2.26 -12.56 -3.82
N PRO A 212 1.12 -12.36 -4.52
CA PRO A 212 0.63 -11.00 -4.80
C PRO A 212 0.22 -10.23 -3.53
N LEU A 213 -0.29 -10.93 -2.51
CA LEU A 213 -0.63 -10.32 -1.22
C LEU A 213 0.63 -9.92 -0.45
N ILE A 214 1.64 -10.79 -0.39
CA ILE A 214 2.92 -10.50 0.28
C ILE A 214 3.54 -9.24 -0.34
N TRP A 215 3.58 -9.17 -1.67
CA TRP A 215 4.03 -7.97 -2.37
C TRP A 215 3.22 -6.73 -1.98
N ALA A 216 1.89 -6.78 -2.06
CA ALA A 216 1.07 -5.61 -1.80
C ALA A 216 1.20 -5.07 -0.35
N PHE A 217 1.43 -5.94 0.63
CA PHE A 217 1.45 -5.55 2.05
C PHE A 217 2.85 -5.32 2.63
N ILE A 218 3.93 -5.84 2.01
CA ILE A 218 5.30 -5.57 2.47
C ILE A 218 5.65 -4.08 2.35
N VAL A 219 4.96 -3.34 1.46
CA VAL A 219 5.00 -1.88 1.34
C VAL A 219 4.77 -1.16 2.67
N GLY A 220 3.92 -1.72 3.54
CA GLY A 220 3.61 -1.14 4.84
C GLY A 220 4.84 -1.01 5.72
N LEU A 221 5.80 -1.94 5.61
CA LEU A 221 7.06 -1.87 6.35
C LEU A 221 7.92 -0.69 5.87
N VAL A 222 7.91 -0.38 4.57
CA VAL A 222 8.65 0.74 4.00
C VAL A 222 8.09 2.07 4.52
N HIS A 223 6.77 2.24 4.52
CA HIS A 223 6.12 3.44 5.06
C HIS A 223 6.28 3.58 6.59
N ILE A 224 6.23 2.47 7.33
CA ILE A 224 6.53 2.47 8.77
C ILE A 224 7.99 2.90 9.01
N GLY A 225 8.93 2.35 8.23
CA GLY A 225 10.32 2.76 8.25
C GLY A 225 10.50 4.26 7.98
N GLY A 226 9.79 4.81 6.98
CA GLY A 226 9.80 6.24 6.67
C GLY A 226 9.25 7.09 7.82
N THR A 227 8.21 6.60 8.49
CA THR A 227 7.63 7.25 9.68
C THR A 227 8.61 7.26 10.86
N ILE A 228 9.36 6.17 11.05
CA ILE A 228 10.41 6.08 12.07
C ILE A 228 11.56 7.03 11.73
N ALA A 229 12.03 7.03 10.48
CA ALA A 229 13.08 7.94 10.01
C ALA A 229 12.69 9.40 10.26
N LEU A 230 11.48 9.80 9.87
CA LEU A 230 10.96 11.15 10.12
C LEU A 230 10.94 11.48 11.63
N SER A 231 10.52 10.52 12.46
CA SER A 231 10.46 10.71 13.91
C SER A 231 11.81 10.86 14.58
N LEU A 232 12.88 10.35 13.96
CA LEU A 232 14.26 10.48 14.43
C LEU A 232 14.88 11.83 14.02
N ARG A 233 14.39 12.45 12.94
CA ARG A 233 14.86 13.75 12.45
C ARG A 233 14.05 14.92 13.00
N TYR A 234 12.78 14.70 13.33
CA TYR A 234 11.85 15.78 13.65
C TYR A 234 11.08 15.54 14.95
N ARG A 235 11.08 16.56 15.81
CA ARG A 235 10.26 16.61 17.02
C ARG A 235 8.96 17.34 16.72
N VAL A 236 7.82 16.70 17.01
CA VAL A 236 6.51 17.35 16.87
C VAL A 236 6.18 18.10 18.15
N ILE A 237 6.08 19.42 18.05
CA ILE A 237 5.67 20.32 19.12
C ILE A 237 4.16 20.53 19.03
N ARG A 238 3.48 20.40 20.16
CA ARG A 238 2.05 20.66 20.28
C ARG A 238 1.86 21.65 21.41
N SER A 239 1.36 22.85 21.09
CA SER A 239 1.09 23.86 22.11
C SER A 239 0.00 23.35 23.06
N PRO A 240 0.17 23.53 24.39
CA PRO A 240 -0.88 23.19 25.33
C PRO A 240 -2.11 24.07 25.05
N VAL A 241 -3.26 23.44 24.85
CA VAL A 241 -4.55 24.15 24.88
C VAL A 241 -4.68 24.69 26.30
N GLY A 242 -4.86 26.01 26.45
CA GLY A 242 -4.91 26.69 27.76
C GLY A 242 -5.68 25.87 28.79
N GLU A 243 -4.97 25.36 29.80
CA GLU A 243 -5.50 24.38 30.73
C GLU A 243 -6.46 25.06 31.73
N THR A 244 -7.77 24.93 31.53
CA THR A 244 -8.69 24.82 32.67
C THR A 244 -8.50 23.46 33.30
N HIS A 245 -7.99 23.42 34.53
CA HIS A 245 -7.76 22.25 35.40
C HIS A 245 -8.93 21.26 35.44
N THR A 246 -9.06 20.41 34.42
CA THR A 246 -10.01 19.30 34.39
C THR A 246 -9.26 18.06 33.92
N VAL A 247 -9.50 16.97 34.65
CA VAL A 247 -8.88 15.64 34.56
C VAL A 247 -8.18 15.37 33.21
N GLN A 248 -6.86 15.24 33.25
CA GLN A 248 -6.06 14.94 32.06
C GLN A 248 -6.67 13.71 31.33
N PRO A 249 -7.17 13.86 30.09
CA PRO A 249 -7.79 12.74 29.41
C PRO A 249 -6.77 11.63 29.19
N ASN A 250 -7.17 10.38 29.44
CA ASN A 250 -6.36 9.17 29.21
C ASN A 250 -5.67 9.25 27.84
N TRP A 251 -4.40 8.85 27.77
CA TRP A 251 -3.56 8.93 26.57
C TRP A 251 -4.23 8.32 25.33
N PHE A 252 -5.01 7.24 25.50
CA PHE A 252 -5.76 6.58 24.44
C PHE A 252 -6.89 7.46 23.86
N ARG A 253 -7.62 8.19 24.72
CA ARG A 253 -8.66 9.13 24.27
C ARG A 253 -8.03 10.28 23.48
N ARG A 254 -6.88 10.79 23.91
CA ARG A 254 -6.12 11.82 23.17
C ARG A 254 -5.66 11.31 21.80
N TYR A 255 -5.23 10.06 21.72
CA TYR A 255 -4.86 9.42 20.47
C TYR A 255 -6.06 9.31 19.52
N LEU A 256 -7.19 8.77 19.97
CA LEU A 256 -8.39 8.60 19.13
C LEU A 256 -8.94 9.94 18.62
N ILE A 257 -8.98 10.96 19.48
CA ILE A 257 -9.43 12.30 19.07
C ILE A 257 -8.54 12.86 17.95
N ARG A 258 -7.22 12.64 18.03
CA ARG A 258 -6.28 13.09 16.98
C ARG A 258 -6.42 12.30 15.69
N GLU A 259 -6.58 10.97 15.81
CA GLU A 259 -6.72 10.08 14.67
C GLU A 259 -7.97 10.40 13.83
N ILE A 260 -9.10 10.74 14.47
CA ILE A 260 -10.37 11.01 13.80
C ILE A 260 -10.51 12.49 13.39
N ASN A 261 -9.73 13.41 13.97
CA ASN A 261 -9.83 14.83 13.61
C ASN A 261 -9.02 15.10 12.32
N PRO A 262 -9.66 15.53 11.21
CA PRO A 262 -8.93 15.84 9.98
C PRO A 262 -7.92 16.97 10.18
N SER A 263 -6.85 16.95 9.40
CA SER A 263 -5.71 17.87 9.59
C SER A 263 -6.12 19.35 9.53
N LEU A 264 -7.09 19.70 8.68
CA LEU A 264 -7.65 21.06 8.56
C LEU A 264 -8.28 21.61 9.85
N TYR A 265 -8.76 20.73 10.73
CA TYR A 265 -9.42 21.06 11.99
C TYR A 265 -8.49 20.91 13.20
N SER A 266 -7.18 20.73 12.98
CA SER A 266 -6.20 20.68 14.06
C SER A 266 -6.00 22.06 14.70
N THR A 267 -6.36 22.20 15.98
CA THR A 267 -6.22 23.45 16.74
C THR A 267 -5.65 23.19 18.15
N PRO A 268 -4.52 23.81 18.53
CA PRO A 268 -3.56 24.49 17.64
C PRO A 268 -2.92 23.49 16.65
N PRO A 269 -2.53 23.93 15.44
CA PRO A 269 -1.83 23.07 14.50
C PRO A 269 -0.47 22.65 15.07
N PRO A 270 -0.02 21.41 14.81
CA PRO A 270 1.28 20.95 15.27
C PRO A 270 2.41 21.68 14.54
N ASP A 271 3.49 21.99 15.27
CA ASP A 271 4.73 22.49 14.68
C ASP A 271 5.83 21.43 14.75
N VAL A 272 6.92 21.67 14.04
CA VAL A 272 8.01 20.72 13.87
C VAL A 272 9.35 21.42 14.07
N ASP A 273 10.14 20.86 14.99
CA ASP A 273 11.53 21.23 15.22
C ASP A 273 12.47 20.15 14.69
N GLU A 274 13.53 20.58 14.03
CA GLU A 274 14.58 19.69 13.53
C GLU A 274 15.52 19.28 14.67
N ILE A 275 15.80 17.99 14.75
CA ILE A 275 16.73 17.38 15.70
C ILE A 275 18.04 17.12 14.93
N GLU A 276 19.17 17.16 15.64
CA GLU A 276 20.46 16.75 15.08
C GLU A 276 20.41 15.35 14.46
N GLU A 277 21.13 15.20 13.35
CA GLU A 277 21.12 13.96 12.58
C GLU A 277 21.72 12.80 13.39
N SER A 278 20.93 11.75 13.60
CA SER A 278 21.38 10.54 14.27
C SER A 278 21.81 9.46 13.27
N TYR A 279 22.75 8.60 13.65
CA TYR A 279 23.10 7.41 12.86
C TYR A 279 21.89 6.50 12.57
N LEU A 280 20.94 6.44 13.52
CA LEU A 280 19.69 5.70 13.34
C LEU A 280 18.83 6.31 12.23
N PHE A 281 18.77 7.65 12.13
CA PHE A 281 18.08 8.32 11.03
C PHE A 281 18.68 7.93 9.67
N LEU A 282 20.01 7.93 9.55
CA LEU A 282 20.71 7.52 8.32
C LEU A 282 20.42 6.06 7.96
N LEU A 283 20.47 5.15 8.95
CA LEU A 283 20.19 3.73 8.74
C LEU A 283 18.76 3.50 8.24
N PHE A 284 17.75 4.06 8.93
CA PHE A 284 16.35 3.88 8.54
C PHE A 284 16.07 4.52 7.17
N SER A 285 16.64 5.68 6.90
CA SER A 285 16.50 6.34 5.60
C SER A 285 17.08 5.50 4.45
N TRP A 286 18.27 4.92 4.66
CA TRP A 286 18.89 4.03 3.68
C TRP A 286 18.05 2.76 3.46
N CYS A 287 17.53 2.16 4.55
CA CYS A 287 16.64 1.00 4.47
C CYS A 287 15.33 1.31 3.74
N VAL A 288 14.75 2.50 3.91
CA VAL A 288 13.51 2.91 3.24
C VAL A 288 13.74 3.09 1.75
N SER A 289 14.80 3.81 1.37
CA SER A 289 15.16 4.03 -0.04
C SER A 289 15.47 2.71 -0.75
N THR A 290 16.32 1.87 -0.17
CA THR A 290 16.64 0.53 -0.70
C THR A 290 15.41 -0.36 -0.72
N GLY A 291 14.61 -0.33 0.35
CA GLY A 291 13.38 -1.11 0.49
C GLY A 291 12.34 -0.77 -0.56
N ALA A 292 12.22 0.50 -0.97
CA ALA A 292 11.35 0.92 -2.06
C ALA A 292 11.78 0.30 -3.41
N VAL A 293 13.09 0.28 -3.69
CA VAL A 293 13.63 -0.36 -4.91
C VAL A 293 13.37 -1.87 -4.88
N VAL A 294 13.68 -2.53 -3.77
CA VAL A 294 13.46 -3.98 -3.59
C VAL A 294 11.96 -4.31 -3.72
N HIS A 295 11.07 -3.49 -3.18
CA HIS A 295 9.62 -3.66 -3.32
C HIS A 295 9.16 -3.63 -4.79
N ILE A 296 9.67 -2.69 -5.59
CA ILE A 296 9.36 -2.61 -7.03
C ILE A 296 9.88 -3.84 -7.77
N LEU A 297 11.13 -4.24 -7.52
CA LEU A 297 11.74 -5.41 -8.15
C LEU A 297 11.00 -6.70 -7.79
N TYR A 298 10.68 -6.89 -6.50
CA TYR A 298 9.93 -8.05 -6.03
C TYR A 298 8.53 -8.09 -6.66
N GLY A 299 7.82 -6.96 -6.70
CA GLY A 299 6.54 -6.87 -7.39
C GLY A 299 6.61 -7.20 -8.86
N THR A 300 7.65 -6.72 -9.54
CA THR A 300 7.86 -6.95 -10.98
C THR A 300 8.01 -8.44 -11.23
N MET A 301 8.87 -9.09 -10.44
CA MET A 301 9.11 -10.53 -10.49
C MET A 301 7.85 -11.36 -10.19
N VAL A 302 7.12 -11.03 -9.12
CA VAL A 302 5.88 -11.74 -8.73
C VAL A 302 4.83 -11.62 -9.83
N LEU A 303 4.53 -10.39 -10.27
CA LEU A 303 3.41 -10.12 -11.17
C LEU A 303 3.70 -10.52 -12.62
N SER A 304 4.95 -10.43 -13.09
CA SER A 304 5.33 -10.92 -14.43
C SER A 304 5.35 -12.44 -14.53
N SER A 305 5.46 -13.14 -13.38
CA SER A 305 5.50 -14.60 -13.30
C SER A 305 4.11 -15.23 -13.22
N LEU A 306 3.04 -14.43 -13.26
CA LEU A 306 1.67 -14.92 -13.21
C LEU A 306 1.23 -15.48 -14.58
N LEU A 307 0.83 -16.75 -14.56
CA LEU A 307 0.31 -17.47 -15.71
C LEU A 307 -1.23 -17.47 -15.71
N PHE A 308 -1.80 -17.86 -16.86
CA PHE A 308 -3.23 -18.06 -17.09
C PHE A 308 -4.10 -16.80 -16.98
N ILE A 309 -3.51 -15.64 -17.28
CA ILE A 309 -4.21 -14.35 -17.38
C ILE A 309 -4.08 -13.77 -18.79
N SER A 310 -5.16 -13.18 -19.30
CA SER A 310 -5.16 -12.49 -20.58
C SER A 310 -4.70 -11.04 -20.45
N VAL A 311 -4.28 -10.44 -21.56
CA VAL A 311 -3.95 -9.00 -21.62
C VAL A 311 -5.13 -8.13 -21.17
N GLN A 312 -6.36 -8.50 -21.56
CA GLN A 312 -7.55 -7.73 -21.22
C GLN A 312 -7.85 -7.76 -19.73
N ASP A 313 -7.75 -8.93 -19.11
CA ASP A 313 -7.95 -9.10 -17.66
C ASP A 313 -6.83 -8.38 -16.88
N ALA A 314 -5.58 -8.46 -17.37
CA ALA A 314 -4.44 -7.75 -16.78
C ALA A 314 -4.62 -6.22 -16.82
N LEU A 315 -5.13 -5.66 -17.92
CA LEU A 315 -5.43 -4.23 -18.02
C LEU A 315 -6.56 -3.81 -17.08
N ALA A 316 -7.63 -4.60 -17.00
CA ALA A 316 -8.73 -4.33 -16.08
C ALA A 316 -8.24 -4.33 -14.62
N LEU A 317 -7.37 -5.28 -14.28
CA LEU A 317 -6.75 -5.37 -12.97
C LEU A 317 -5.81 -4.19 -12.69
N ALA A 318 -4.92 -3.85 -13.64
CA ALA A 318 -4.05 -2.68 -13.53
C ALA A 318 -4.86 -1.41 -13.26
N GLY A 319 -5.99 -1.23 -13.97
CA GLY A 319 -6.93 -0.14 -13.72
C GLY A 319 -7.49 -0.12 -12.30
N ARG A 320 -7.81 -1.29 -11.72
CA ARG A 320 -8.25 -1.39 -10.31
C ARG A 320 -7.16 -0.96 -9.32
N PHE A 321 -5.92 -1.38 -9.53
CA PHE A 321 -4.79 -0.95 -8.70
C PHE A 321 -4.57 0.57 -8.80
N LEU A 322 -4.56 1.11 -10.02
CA LEU A 322 -4.39 2.54 -10.27
C LEU A 322 -5.51 3.37 -9.62
N ALA A 323 -6.76 2.91 -9.70
CA ALA A 323 -7.89 3.59 -9.06
C ALA A 323 -7.70 3.69 -7.53
N SER A 324 -7.28 2.60 -6.88
CA SER A 324 -6.97 2.62 -5.44
C SER A 324 -5.84 3.61 -5.11
N VAL A 325 -4.76 3.63 -5.88
CA VAL A 325 -3.64 4.57 -5.68
C VAL A 325 -4.10 6.02 -5.81
N VAL A 326 -4.87 6.34 -6.85
CA VAL A 326 -5.40 7.70 -7.07
C VAL A 326 -6.30 8.13 -5.92
N CYS A 327 -7.22 7.27 -5.47
CA CYS A 327 -8.09 7.55 -4.33
C CYS A 327 -7.29 7.78 -3.03
N CYS A 328 -6.33 6.92 -2.71
CA CYS A 328 -5.48 7.09 -1.54
C CYS A 328 -4.66 8.40 -1.61
N ARG A 329 -4.11 8.71 -2.79
CA ARG A 329 -3.35 9.95 -3.00
C ARG A 329 -4.22 11.19 -2.88
N ALA A 330 -5.47 11.14 -3.34
CA ALA A 330 -6.41 12.25 -3.18
C ALA A 330 -6.69 12.55 -1.70
N VAL A 331 -6.92 11.51 -0.89
CA VAL A 331 -7.11 11.65 0.57
C VAL A 331 -5.84 12.22 1.24
N LEU A 332 -4.67 11.68 0.90
CA LEU A 332 -3.40 12.17 1.45
C LEU A 332 -3.15 13.65 1.08
N ALA A 333 -3.39 14.01 -0.18
CA ALA A 333 -3.23 15.38 -0.66
C ALA A 333 -4.17 16.35 0.05
N TYR A 334 -5.43 15.94 0.26
CA TYR A 334 -6.41 16.70 1.04
C TYR A 334 -5.91 16.96 2.47
N GLU A 335 -5.42 15.93 3.15
CA GLU A 335 -4.94 16.04 4.53
C GLU A 335 -3.70 16.94 4.66
N LEU A 336 -2.73 16.79 3.77
CA LEU A 336 -1.53 17.62 3.79
C LEU A 336 -1.83 19.09 3.44
N ALA A 337 -2.73 19.33 2.48
CA ALA A 337 -3.21 20.68 2.18
C ALA A 337 -3.97 21.29 3.37
N GLY A 338 -4.82 20.50 4.04
CA GLY A 338 -5.52 20.90 5.26
C GLY A 338 -4.57 21.27 6.39
N LEU A 339 -3.50 20.48 6.60
CA LEU A 339 -2.47 20.76 7.60
C LEU A 339 -1.75 22.10 7.33
N ARG A 340 -1.35 22.34 6.08
CA ARG A 340 -0.70 23.60 5.67
C ARG A 340 -1.61 24.80 5.91
N GLN A 341 -2.89 24.70 5.52
CA GLN A 341 -3.86 25.76 5.71
C GLN A 341 -4.15 26.03 7.20
N ALA A 342 -4.26 24.99 8.02
CA ALA A 342 -4.43 25.15 9.47
C ALA A 342 -3.23 25.89 10.10
N LYS A 343 -2.01 25.58 9.65
CA LYS A 343 -0.78 26.25 10.11
C LYS A 343 -0.74 27.73 9.71
N ALA A 344 -1.10 28.06 8.47
CA ALA A 344 -1.15 29.46 8.01
C ALA A 344 -2.23 30.30 8.70
N GLY A 345 -3.41 29.72 8.94
CA GLY A 345 -4.47 30.41 9.68
C GLY A 345 -4.05 30.77 11.12
N ASN A 346 -3.21 29.94 11.75
CA ASN A 346 -2.69 30.22 13.08
C ASN A 346 -1.63 31.34 13.09
N MET A 347 -0.76 31.40 12.08
CA MET A 347 0.23 32.49 11.96
C MET A 347 -0.45 33.86 11.74
N GLY A 348 -1.47 33.92 10.86
CA GLY A 348 -2.19 35.16 10.61
C GLY A 348 -2.95 35.71 11.82
N ASN A 349 -3.47 34.83 12.69
CA ASN A 349 -4.10 35.24 13.94
C ASN A 349 -3.07 35.67 15.01
N GLY A 350 -1.85 35.12 14.98
CA GLY A 350 -0.76 35.50 15.88
C GLY A 350 -0.19 36.90 15.59
N GLU A 351 0.11 37.21 14.32
CA GLU A 351 0.61 38.54 13.92
C GLU A 351 -0.42 39.66 14.17
N GLY A 352 -1.72 39.36 14.02
CA GLY A 352 -2.80 40.30 14.34
C GLY A 352 -2.94 40.58 15.83
N SER A 353 -2.54 39.65 16.71
CA SER A 353 -2.57 39.83 18.16
C SER A 353 -1.35 40.62 18.66
N GLU A 354 -0.15 40.38 18.11
CA GLU A 354 1.06 41.13 18.46
C GLU A 354 1.01 42.60 17.99
N THR A 355 0.42 42.87 16.82
CA THR A 355 0.21 44.24 16.33
C THR A 355 -0.83 45.03 17.14
N LEU A 356 -1.78 44.35 17.77
CA LEU A 356 -2.75 44.96 18.70
C LEU A 356 -2.11 45.25 20.07
N GLU A 357 -1.25 44.37 20.59
CA GLU A 357 -0.51 44.62 21.84
C GLU A 357 0.52 45.75 21.70
N LEU A 358 1.19 45.86 20.56
CA LEU A 358 2.13 46.95 20.27
C LEU A 358 1.45 48.32 20.05
N ARG A 359 0.13 48.35 19.81
CA ARG A 359 -0.66 49.58 19.65
C ARG A 359 -1.30 50.06 20.95
N CYS A 360 -1.28 49.23 21.99
CA CYS A 360 -1.81 49.52 23.33
C CYS A 360 -0.71 49.79 24.38
N LYS A 361 0.55 49.86 23.96
CA LYS A 361 1.67 50.46 24.71
C LYS A 361 2.05 51.77 24.03
#